data_AF-A0A2U3Z7G7-F1
#
_entry.id   AF-A0A2U3Z7G7-F1
#
_cell.length_a   1.000
_cell.length_b   1.000
_cell.length_c   1.000
_cell.angle_alpha   90.00
_cell.angle_beta   90.00
_cell.angle_gamma   90.00
#
_symmetry.space_group_name_H-M   'P 1'
#
loop_
_entity.id
_entity.type
_entity.pdbx_description
1 polymer ?
#
loop_
_entity_poly.entity_id
_entity_poly.type
_entity_poly.pdbx_seq_one_letter_code
_entity_poly.pdbx_strand_id
1 'polypeptide(L)'
;MFRCGSLAAGAFKQKLAPLVRTVCVRGPRQRNRLPGNLFQRWHVPLELQMTRQMASSGASGGKIDNSVLVLIVGLSTIGAGAYAYKTIKDDQKRYDERMSGLGLTPEEKQKRATSPAPEREPIPQVRVPSHVPFLLIGGGTAAFAAARSIRARDPGARVLIVSEDPELPYMRPPLSKELWFSDDPNVTKTLRFRQWNGKERSIYFQPPSFYVSAQDLPHIENGGVAVLTGKK
;
A
#
# COMPACT_ATOMS: atom_id res chain seq x y z
N MET A 1 -24.91 -74.02 50.72
CA MET A 1 -26.09 -73.36 51.30
C MET A 1 -26.45 -72.17 50.42
N PHE A 2 -27.70 -72.17 49.95
CA PHE A 2 -28.28 -71.29 48.94
C PHE A 2 -28.74 -69.94 49.52
N ARG A 3 -28.60 -68.87 48.73
CA ARG A 3 -29.55 -67.74 48.48
C ARG A 3 -28.80 -66.75 47.55
N CYS A 4 -29.05 -66.64 46.24
CA CYS A 4 -30.27 -66.38 45.45
C CYS A 4 -30.81 -64.94 45.57
N GLY A 5 -30.92 -64.26 44.41
CA GLY A 5 -31.49 -62.93 44.18
C GLY A 5 -30.68 -62.15 43.12
N SER A 6 -30.68 -62.55 41.84
CA SER A 6 -31.64 -62.21 40.77
C SER A 6 -31.74 -60.69 40.49
N LEU A 7 -31.11 -60.14 39.44
CA LEU A 7 -31.50 -60.11 38.01
C LEU A 7 -32.55 -59.03 37.70
N ALA A 8 -32.11 -57.95 37.04
CA ALA A 8 -32.94 -57.14 36.14
C ALA A 8 -32.03 -56.40 35.15
N ALA A 9 -31.79 -57.04 34.01
CA ALA A 9 -31.31 -56.40 32.80
C ALA A 9 -32.44 -55.55 32.21
N GLY A 10 -32.18 -54.27 31.98
CA GLY A 10 -33.07 -53.34 31.28
C GLY A 10 -32.32 -52.68 30.14
N ALA A 11 -32.14 -53.39 29.03
CA ALA A 11 -31.70 -52.83 27.77
C ALA A 11 -32.88 -52.07 27.13
N PHE A 12 -32.84 -50.74 27.14
CA PHE A 12 -33.74 -49.91 26.34
C PHE A 12 -32.93 -49.18 25.27
N LYS A 13 -32.81 -49.84 24.12
CA LYS A 13 -32.49 -49.22 22.83
C LYS A 13 -33.58 -48.18 22.53
N GLN A 14 -33.21 -46.90 22.44
CA GLN A 14 -33.98 -45.93 21.67
C GLN A 14 -33.06 -45.02 20.85
N LYS A 15 -33.16 -45.26 19.53
CA LYS A 15 -33.14 -44.30 18.42
C LYS A 15 -32.08 -43.20 18.41
N LEU A 16 -31.10 -43.42 17.52
CA LEU A 16 -30.63 -42.49 16.49
C LEU A 16 -31.34 -41.12 16.43
N ALA A 17 -30.57 -40.06 16.67
CA ALA A 17 -30.71 -38.78 16.01
C ALA A 17 -29.31 -38.15 15.86
N PRO A 18 -28.77 -38.01 14.63
CA PRO A 18 -27.53 -37.28 14.41
C PRO A 18 -27.84 -35.78 14.45
N LEU A 19 -27.28 -35.06 15.42
CA LEU A 19 -27.34 -33.60 15.45
C LEU A 19 -26.28 -33.05 14.50
N VAL A 20 -26.56 -33.18 13.20
CA VAL A 20 -25.88 -32.51 12.11
C VAL A 20 -26.14 -31.02 12.25
N ARG A 21 -25.20 -30.26 12.81
CA ARG A 21 -25.12 -28.81 12.58
C ARG A 21 -24.29 -28.55 11.32
N THR A 22 -24.89 -28.81 10.17
CA THR A 22 -24.52 -28.16 8.91
C THR A 22 -24.84 -26.67 9.04
N VAL A 23 -23.83 -25.86 9.35
CA VAL A 23 -23.91 -24.42 9.05
C VAL A 23 -23.55 -24.28 7.58
N CYS A 24 -24.55 -24.51 6.73
CA CYS A 24 -24.47 -24.13 5.32
C CYS A 24 -24.57 -22.61 5.22
N VAL A 25 -23.54 -22.07 4.59
CA VAL A 25 -23.42 -20.71 4.06
C VAL A 25 -24.68 -20.30 3.30
N ARG A 26 -25.29 -19.19 3.71
CA ARG A 26 -26.17 -18.37 2.86
C ARG A 26 -25.76 -16.91 3.01
N GLY A 27 -24.82 -16.49 2.17
CA GLY A 27 -24.57 -15.07 1.94
C GLY A 27 -25.71 -14.45 1.13
N PRO A 28 -26.11 -13.19 1.40
CA PRO A 28 -26.96 -12.46 0.48
C PRO A 28 -26.13 -11.93 -0.68
N ARG A 29 -26.21 -12.62 -1.81
CA ARG A 29 -25.76 -12.16 -3.12
C ARG A 29 -26.90 -11.33 -3.74
N GLN A 30 -26.94 -10.03 -3.48
CA GLN A 30 -27.71 -9.08 -4.30
C GLN A 30 -26.73 -8.32 -5.21
N ARG A 31 -27.00 -8.47 -6.50
CA ARG A 31 -26.15 -8.10 -7.63
C ARG A 31 -26.83 -6.93 -8.31
N ASN A 32 -26.48 -5.70 -7.95
CA ASN A 32 -26.77 -4.55 -8.79
C ASN A 32 -25.49 -4.08 -9.45
N ARG A 33 -25.48 -4.22 -10.77
CA ARG A 33 -24.43 -3.81 -11.70
C ARG A 33 -24.87 -2.48 -12.32
N LEU A 34 -23.87 -1.62 -12.55
CA LEU A 34 -23.83 -0.41 -13.42
C LEU A 34 -24.08 0.94 -12.70
N PRO A 35 -23.53 2.05 -13.25
CA PRO A 35 -22.11 2.29 -13.51
C PRO A 35 -21.67 3.69 -13.02
N GLY A 36 -20.36 3.92 -12.89
CA GLY A 36 -19.76 5.25 -13.08
C GLY A 36 -20.00 6.33 -12.02
N ASN A 37 -18.93 6.69 -11.31
CA ASN A 37 -18.42 8.07 -11.13
C ASN A 37 -17.57 8.17 -9.86
N LEU A 38 -16.38 7.59 -9.93
CA LEU A 38 -15.33 7.77 -8.93
C LEU A 38 -14.51 9.03 -9.25
N PHE A 39 -15.12 10.22 -9.38
CA PHE A 39 -14.42 11.52 -9.40
C PHE A 39 -15.40 12.69 -9.28
N GLN A 40 -15.82 13.00 -8.05
CA GLN A 40 -16.32 14.29 -7.57
C GLN A 40 -16.16 14.17 -6.03
N ARG A 41 -15.68 15.14 -5.25
CA ARG A 41 -15.67 16.58 -5.44
C ARG A 41 -14.81 17.15 -4.31
N TRP A 42 -13.86 18.00 -4.66
CA TRP A 42 -13.19 18.88 -3.72
C TRP A 42 -14.26 19.74 -3.03
N HIS A 43 -14.28 19.73 -1.70
CA HIS A 43 -15.11 20.64 -0.91
C HIS A 43 -14.41 22.00 -0.88
N VAL A 44 -14.81 22.89 -1.77
CA VAL A 44 -14.59 24.34 -1.65
C VAL A 44 -15.94 24.95 -1.23
N PRO A 45 -16.02 25.73 -0.15
CA PRO A 45 -17.25 26.39 0.25
C PRO A 45 -17.59 27.49 -0.77
N LEU A 46 -18.72 27.33 -1.44
CA LEU A 46 -19.37 28.33 -2.28
C LEU A 46 -20.21 29.23 -1.37
N GLU A 47 -19.63 30.34 -0.91
CA GLU A 47 -20.38 31.53 -0.49
C GLU A 47 -19.69 32.76 -1.08
N LEU A 48 -19.85 32.87 -2.40
CA LEU A 48 -19.99 34.15 -3.06
C LEU A 48 -21.09 33.89 -4.07
N GLN A 49 -22.33 34.16 -3.65
CA GLN A 49 -23.48 34.23 -4.54
C GLN A 49 -23.18 35.26 -5.65
N MET A 50 -22.49 34.83 -6.70
CA MET A 50 -22.71 35.44 -8.00
C MET A 50 -24.12 35.03 -8.38
N THR A 51 -25.03 35.99 -8.23
CA THR A 51 -26.33 36.00 -8.89
C THR A 51 -26.11 35.72 -10.36
N ARG A 52 -26.20 34.45 -10.74
CA ARG A 52 -26.39 34.04 -12.12
C ARG A 52 -27.84 34.34 -12.46
N GLN A 53 -28.13 35.64 -12.61
CA GLN A 53 -29.19 36.10 -13.47
C GLN A 53 -28.86 35.52 -14.85
N MET A 54 -29.40 34.34 -15.15
CA MET A 54 -29.56 33.93 -16.52
C MET A 54 -30.62 34.86 -17.11
N ALA A 55 -30.19 36.04 -17.52
CA ALA A 55 -30.81 36.68 -18.65
C ALA A 55 -30.57 35.74 -19.82
N SER A 56 -31.55 34.88 -20.09
CA SER A 56 -31.81 34.46 -21.46
C SER A 56 -32.18 35.74 -22.22
N SER A 57 -31.18 36.52 -22.60
CA SER A 57 -31.36 37.44 -23.72
C SER A 57 -31.57 36.54 -24.92
N GLY A 58 -32.84 36.33 -25.26
CA GLY A 58 -33.23 35.79 -26.55
C GLY A 58 -32.56 36.67 -27.61
N ALA A 59 -31.46 36.18 -28.15
CA ALA A 59 -30.91 36.74 -29.37
C ALA A 59 -31.92 36.41 -30.46
N SER A 60 -32.64 37.46 -30.87
CA SER A 60 -33.35 37.58 -32.13
C SER A 60 -32.70 36.69 -33.21
N GLY A 61 -33.51 35.79 -33.79
CA GLY A 61 -33.11 34.86 -34.84
C GLY A 61 -32.77 35.57 -36.14
N GLY A 62 -31.69 36.34 -36.16
CA GLY A 62 -31.00 36.79 -37.36
C GLY A 62 -30.05 35.69 -37.83
N LYS A 63 -30.08 35.38 -39.13
CA LYS A 63 -29.21 34.42 -39.79
C LYS A 63 -27.74 34.82 -39.57
N ILE A 64 -27.05 34.17 -38.62
CA ILE A 64 -25.63 34.42 -38.37
C ILE A 64 -24.87 33.77 -39.52
N ASP A 65 -24.09 34.57 -40.26
CA ASP A 65 -23.33 34.06 -41.40
C ASP A 65 -22.22 33.12 -40.95
N ASN A 66 -21.99 32.04 -41.71
CA ASN A 66 -20.92 31.08 -41.44
C ASN A 66 -19.54 31.76 -41.36
N SER A 67 -19.34 32.90 -42.04
CA SER A 67 -18.12 33.69 -41.96
C SER A 67 -17.90 34.33 -40.58
N VAL A 68 -18.98 34.80 -39.93
CA VAL A 68 -18.93 35.37 -38.57
C VAL A 68 -18.61 34.28 -37.56
N LEU A 69 -19.16 33.07 -37.74
CA LEU A 69 -18.82 31.91 -36.91
C LEU A 69 -17.36 31.49 -37.08
N VAL A 70 -16.84 31.46 -38.31
CA VAL A 70 -15.41 31.16 -38.57
C VAL A 70 -14.49 32.20 -37.91
N LEU A 71 -14.87 33.49 -37.90
CA LEU A 71 -14.12 34.54 -37.22
C LEU A 71 -14.09 34.34 -35.69
N ILE A 72 -15.23 34.04 -35.07
CA ILE A 72 -15.33 33.84 -33.61
C ILE A 72 -14.54 32.58 -33.18
N VAL A 73 -14.67 31.49 -33.93
CA VAL A 73 -13.94 30.24 -33.65
C VAL A 73 -12.44 30.42 -33.94
N GLY A 74 -12.07 31.14 -35.00
CA GLY A 74 -10.68 31.47 -35.32
C GLY A 74 -10.00 32.29 -34.22
N LEU A 75 -10.67 33.34 -33.71
CA LEU A 75 -10.10 34.19 -32.66
C LEU A 75 -9.93 33.46 -31.32
N SER A 76 -10.91 32.64 -30.94
CA SER A 76 -10.84 31.88 -29.67
C SER A 76 -9.75 30.80 -29.69
N THR A 77 -9.56 30.11 -30.82
CA THR A 77 -8.52 29.08 -30.96
C THR A 77 -7.11 29.67 -30.98
N ILE A 78 -6.90 30.82 -31.61
CA ILE A 78 -5.60 31.52 -31.60
C ILE A 78 -5.23 31.98 -30.17
N GLY A 79 -6.19 32.55 -29.42
CA GLY A 79 -5.96 32.96 -28.04
C GLY A 79 -5.63 31.78 -27.11
N ALA A 80 -6.36 30.67 -27.24
CA ALA A 80 -6.10 29.44 -26.47
C ALA A 80 -4.75 28.82 -26.82
N GLY A 81 -4.37 28.79 -28.10
CA GLY A 81 -3.07 28.30 -28.56
C GLY A 81 -1.90 29.15 -28.03
N ALA A 82 -2.03 30.48 -28.06
CA ALA A 82 -1.03 31.40 -27.52
C ALA A 82 -0.89 31.25 -25.99
N TYR A 83 -2.00 31.06 -25.28
CA TYR A 83 -1.99 30.82 -23.83
C TYR A 83 -1.29 29.49 -23.50
N ALA A 84 -1.65 28.41 -24.18
CA ALA A 84 -1.03 27.10 -23.99
C ALA A 84 0.48 27.11 -24.33
N TYR A 85 0.87 27.83 -25.39
CA TYR A 85 2.29 28.00 -25.73
C TYR A 85 3.05 28.75 -24.63
N LYS A 86 2.45 29.82 -24.09
CA LYS A 86 3.04 30.59 -23.00
C LYS A 86 3.19 29.74 -21.73
N THR A 87 2.18 28.96 -21.37
CA THR A 87 2.24 28.07 -20.19
C THR A 87 3.31 26.98 -20.36
N ILE A 88 3.40 26.35 -21.54
CA ILE A 88 4.42 25.31 -21.79
C ILE A 88 5.84 25.89 -21.76
N LYS A 89 6.04 27.09 -22.31
CA LYS A 89 7.36 27.75 -22.33
C LYS A 89 7.80 28.23 -20.94
N ASP A 90 6.87 28.68 -20.11
CA ASP A 90 7.14 29.06 -18.72
C ASP A 90 7.46 27.81 -17.86
N ASP A 91 6.78 26.69 -18.10
CA ASP A 91 7.10 25.41 -17.43
C ASP A 91 8.46 24.83 -17.85
N GLN A 92 8.85 25.00 -19.12
CA GLN A 92 10.18 24.60 -19.61
C GLN A 92 11.30 25.34 -18.86
N LYS A 93 11.16 26.66 -18.68
CA LYS A 93 12.13 27.46 -17.90
C LYS A 93 12.24 26.99 -16.45
N ARG A 94 11.10 26.66 -15.82
CA ARG A 94 11.05 26.16 -14.44
C ARG A 94 11.68 24.76 -14.30
N TYR A 95 11.59 23.94 -15.35
CA TYR A 95 12.27 22.66 -15.42
C TYR A 95 13.79 22.84 -15.55
N ASP A 96 14.24 23.76 -16.41
CA ASP A 96 15.67 24.07 -16.59
C ASP A 96 16.31 24.66 -15.32
N GLU A 97 15.58 25.51 -14.57
CA GLU A 97 16.00 26.00 -13.26
C GLU A 97 16.13 24.87 -12.22
N ARG A 98 15.22 23.89 -12.23
CA ARG A 98 15.31 22.72 -11.33
C ARG A 98 16.46 21.80 -11.72
N MET A 99 16.67 21.58 -13.01
CA MET A 99 17.74 20.73 -13.51
C MET A 99 19.12 21.35 -13.29
N SER A 100 19.23 22.68 -13.36
CA SER A 100 20.47 23.39 -13.04
C SER A 100 20.75 23.42 -11.53
N GLY A 101 19.72 23.53 -10.67
CA GLY A 101 19.86 23.40 -9.21
C GLY A 101 20.16 21.99 -8.69
N LEU A 102 19.91 20.95 -9.50
CA LEU A 102 20.26 19.55 -9.22
C LEU A 102 21.63 19.14 -9.81
N GLY A 103 22.24 20.03 -10.60
CA GLY A 103 23.61 19.88 -11.08
C GLY A 103 24.57 20.09 -9.92
N LEU A 104 25.04 18.98 -9.35
CA LEU A 104 26.05 18.93 -8.29
C LEU A 104 27.23 19.87 -8.61
N THR A 105 27.46 20.85 -7.75
CA THR A 105 28.71 21.61 -7.72
C THR A 105 29.87 20.62 -7.54
N PRO A 106 31.04 20.80 -8.20
CA PRO A 106 32.21 19.93 -8.03
C PRO A 106 32.59 19.71 -6.56
N GLU A 107 32.29 20.69 -5.71
CA GLU A 107 32.48 20.69 -4.26
C GLU A 107 31.70 19.59 -3.50
N GLU A 108 30.48 19.22 -3.93
CA GLU A 108 29.71 18.15 -3.28
C GLU A 108 30.23 16.75 -3.62
N LYS A 109 30.84 16.59 -4.80
CA LYS A 109 31.53 15.35 -5.17
C LYS A 109 32.81 15.15 -4.33
N GLN A 110 33.48 16.24 -3.96
CA GLN A 110 34.66 16.22 -3.09
C GLN A 110 34.30 15.91 -1.62
N LYS A 111 33.21 16.49 -1.10
CA LYS A 111 32.77 16.27 0.29
C LYS A 111 32.25 14.85 0.55
N ARG A 112 31.78 14.14 -0.49
CA ARG A 112 31.35 12.73 -0.38
C ARG A 112 32.50 11.72 -0.44
N ALA A 113 33.70 12.14 -0.87
CA ALA A 113 34.90 11.29 -0.91
C ALA A 113 35.70 11.31 0.41
N THR A 114 35.48 12.29 1.28
CA THR A 114 36.24 12.48 2.53
C THR A 114 35.33 12.43 3.75
N SER A 115 34.61 11.31 3.93
CA SER A 115 34.03 10.97 5.23
C SER A 115 34.57 9.60 5.63
N PRO A 116 35.29 9.47 6.76
CA PRO A 116 35.83 8.18 7.19
C PRO A 116 34.66 7.24 7.45
N ALA A 117 34.67 6.11 6.73
CA ALA A 117 33.73 5.02 6.93
C ALA A 117 33.77 4.60 8.41
N PRO A 118 32.63 4.53 9.12
CA PRO A 118 32.61 3.97 10.44
C PRO A 118 33.03 2.50 10.33
N GLU A 119 33.99 2.16 11.18
CA GLU A 119 34.52 0.83 11.45
C GLU A 119 33.40 -0.22 11.36
N ARG A 120 33.48 -1.07 10.34
CA ARG A 120 32.50 -2.15 10.15
C ARG A 120 32.79 -3.23 11.18
N GLU A 121 32.01 -3.23 12.25
CA GLU A 121 31.67 -4.44 13.01
C GLU A 121 31.42 -5.60 12.02
N PRO A 122 31.99 -6.79 12.25
CA PRO A 122 31.97 -7.87 11.28
C PRO A 122 30.54 -8.37 11.08
N ILE A 123 29.92 -7.96 9.96
CA ILE A 123 28.59 -8.41 9.56
C ILE A 123 28.68 -9.94 9.37
N PRO A 124 27.87 -10.74 10.09
CA PRO A 124 27.80 -12.18 9.86
C PRO A 124 27.48 -12.38 8.39
N GLN A 125 28.32 -13.11 7.67
CA GLN A 125 28.10 -13.38 6.25
C GLN A 125 26.81 -14.18 6.10
N VAL A 126 25.70 -13.49 5.83
CA VAL A 126 24.40 -14.13 5.60
C VAL A 126 24.51 -14.90 4.30
N ARG A 127 24.66 -16.23 4.39
CA ARG A 127 24.72 -17.11 3.23
C ARG A 127 23.36 -17.10 2.54
N VAL A 128 23.38 -16.79 1.24
CA VAL A 128 22.18 -16.80 0.40
C VAL A 128 21.92 -18.25 -0.01
N PRO A 129 20.69 -18.78 0.15
CA PRO A 129 20.37 -20.13 -0.30
C PRO A 129 20.47 -20.18 -1.84
N SER A 130 21.00 -21.30 -2.37
CA SER A 130 21.17 -21.48 -3.82
C SER A 130 19.85 -21.63 -4.57
N HIS A 131 18.82 -22.16 -3.93
CA HIS A 131 17.51 -22.39 -4.52
C HIS A 131 16.39 -22.12 -3.51
N VAL A 132 15.33 -21.43 -3.95
CA VAL A 132 14.12 -21.17 -3.16
C VAL A 132 12.88 -21.33 -4.05
N PRO A 133 11.80 -21.98 -3.58
CA PRO A 133 10.57 -22.15 -4.35
C PRO A 133 9.87 -20.83 -4.73
N PHE A 134 9.81 -19.88 -3.79
CA PHE A 134 9.18 -18.57 -4.00
C PHE A 134 10.19 -17.45 -3.69
N LEU A 135 10.58 -16.72 -4.73
CA LEU A 135 11.44 -15.55 -4.63
C LEU A 135 10.62 -14.27 -4.85
N LEU A 136 10.72 -13.33 -3.90
CA LEU A 136 10.10 -12.02 -3.97
C LEU A 136 11.20 -10.96 -4.00
N ILE A 137 11.19 -10.11 -5.02
CA ILE A 137 12.16 -9.02 -5.19
C ILE A 137 11.51 -7.72 -4.69
N GLY A 138 12.14 -7.09 -3.70
CA GLY A 138 11.68 -5.90 -2.98
C GLY A 138 11.07 -6.23 -1.61
N GLY A 139 11.45 -5.50 -0.56
CA GLY A 139 11.01 -5.70 0.83
C GLY A 139 9.81 -4.84 1.27
N GLY A 140 8.95 -4.40 0.34
CA GLY A 140 7.85 -3.47 0.64
C GLY A 140 6.51 -4.12 1.01
N THR A 141 5.46 -3.29 1.09
CA THR A 141 4.07 -3.69 1.39
C THR A 141 3.56 -4.80 0.47
N ALA A 142 3.90 -4.72 -0.82
CA ALA A 142 3.43 -5.67 -1.83
C ALA A 142 4.04 -7.06 -1.63
N ALA A 143 5.36 -7.14 -1.41
CA ALA A 143 6.05 -8.39 -1.17
C ALA A 143 5.62 -9.05 0.15
N PHE A 144 5.45 -8.25 1.21
CA PHE A 144 4.91 -8.77 2.47
C PHE A 144 3.50 -9.36 2.30
N ALA A 145 2.62 -8.67 1.57
CA ALA A 145 1.27 -9.18 1.28
C ALA A 145 1.31 -10.46 0.44
N ALA A 146 2.20 -10.52 -0.56
CA ALA A 146 2.42 -11.71 -1.37
C ALA A 146 2.90 -12.90 -0.51
N ALA A 147 3.94 -12.72 0.30
CA ALA A 147 4.46 -13.75 1.21
C ALA A 147 3.39 -14.27 2.16
N ARG A 148 2.60 -13.35 2.76
CA ARG A 148 1.46 -13.71 3.61
C ARG A 148 0.41 -14.51 2.85
N SER A 149 0.09 -14.13 1.61
CA SER A 149 -0.91 -14.83 0.79
C SER A 149 -0.45 -16.23 0.37
N ILE A 150 0.84 -16.39 0.08
CA ILE A 150 1.45 -17.68 -0.27
C ILE A 150 1.35 -18.59 0.95
N ARG A 151 1.78 -18.13 2.13
CA ARG A 151 1.69 -18.92 3.37
C ARG A 151 0.28 -19.22 3.84
N ALA A 152 -0.69 -18.35 3.51
CA ALA A 152 -2.09 -18.61 3.82
C ALA A 152 -2.69 -19.72 2.95
N ARG A 153 -2.17 -19.94 1.74
CA ARG A 153 -2.60 -21.00 0.82
C ARG A 153 -1.81 -22.28 1.01
N ASP A 154 -0.50 -22.15 1.23
CA ASP A 154 0.44 -23.23 1.49
C ASP A 154 1.21 -22.95 2.79
N PRO A 155 0.80 -23.55 3.92
CA PRO A 155 1.44 -23.34 5.22
C PRO A 155 2.94 -23.71 5.25
N GLY A 156 3.36 -24.66 4.40
CA GLY A 156 4.73 -25.16 4.30
C GLY A 156 5.60 -24.40 3.29
N ALA A 157 5.08 -23.34 2.66
CA ALA A 157 5.81 -22.59 1.66
C ALA A 157 7.08 -21.94 2.21
N ARG A 158 8.15 -22.02 1.42
CA ARG A 158 9.45 -21.38 1.66
C ARG A 158 9.57 -20.15 0.77
N VAL A 159 9.46 -18.99 1.40
CA VAL A 159 9.45 -17.70 0.71
C VAL A 159 10.69 -16.91 1.10
N LEU A 160 11.45 -16.46 0.10
CA LEU A 160 12.58 -15.57 0.29
C LEU A 160 12.24 -14.19 -0.27
N ILE A 161 12.34 -13.17 0.58
CA ILE A 161 12.22 -11.77 0.20
C ILE A 161 13.63 -11.18 0.10
N VAL A 162 13.99 -10.61 -1.04
CA VAL A 162 15.25 -9.89 -1.24
C VAL A 162 14.93 -8.40 -1.22
N SER A 163 15.58 -7.66 -0.33
CA SER A 163 15.39 -6.22 -0.14
C SER A 163 16.72 -5.49 -0.25
N GLU A 164 16.71 -4.37 -0.96
CA GLU A 164 17.84 -3.43 -0.97
C GLU A 164 17.96 -2.64 0.33
N ASP A 165 16.84 -2.43 1.03
CA ASP A 165 16.78 -1.71 2.29
C ASP A 165 17.39 -2.55 3.43
N PRO A 166 18.07 -1.93 4.42
CA PRO A 166 18.62 -2.64 5.58
C PRO A 166 17.53 -3.14 6.55
N GLU A 167 16.34 -2.52 6.52
CA GLU A 167 15.22 -2.83 7.40
C GLU A 167 14.32 -3.96 6.91
N LEU A 168 13.66 -4.62 7.86
CA LEU A 168 12.60 -5.60 7.60
C LEU A 168 11.35 -4.94 7.01
N PRO A 169 10.46 -5.70 6.34
CA PRO A 169 9.25 -5.14 5.71
C PRO A 169 8.40 -4.28 6.67
N TYR A 170 8.20 -3.03 6.29
CA TYR A 170 7.51 -2.00 7.07
C TYR A 170 6.53 -1.18 6.23
N MET A 171 5.59 -0.51 6.89
CA MET A 171 4.61 0.34 6.23
C MET A 171 5.07 1.81 6.20
N ARG A 172 4.98 2.45 5.02
CA ARG A 172 5.42 3.84 4.82
C ARG A 172 4.46 4.93 5.33
N PRO A 173 3.12 4.79 5.32
CA PRO A 173 2.21 5.89 5.68
C PRO A 173 2.46 6.57 7.05
N PRO A 174 2.83 5.84 8.12
CA PRO A 174 3.11 6.46 9.42
C PRO A 174 4.34 7.37 9.44
N LEU A 175 5.27 7.22 8.48
CA LEU A 175 6.51 8.01 8.39
C LEU A 175 6.28 9.49 8.11
N SER A 176 5.15 9.84 7.48
CA SER A 176 4.77 11.24 7.20
C SER A 176 3.62 11.72 8.06
N LYS A 177 3.18 10.91 9.03
CA LYS A 177 1.98 11.15 9.83
C LYS A 177 2.26 10.90 11.31
N GLU A 178 1.74 9.81 11.88
CA GLU A 178 1.67 9.57 13.31
C GLU A 178 3.02 9.62 14.03
N LEU A 179 4.13 9.26 13.34
CA LEU A 179 5.47 9.35 13.91
C LEU A 179 5.91 10.78 14.23
N TRP A 180 5.36 11.79 13.55
CA TRP A 180 5.64 13.20 13.80
C TRP A 180 4.81 13.80 14.95
N PHE A 181 3.70 13.15 15.31
CA PHE A 181 2.77 13.63 16.35
C PHE A 181 2.99 12.93 17.70
N SER A 182 4.18 12.38 17.93
CA SER A 182 4.55 11.70 19.17
C SER A 182 5.52 12.58 19.98
N ASP A 183 5.24 12.79 21.27
CA ASP A 183 6.11 13.57 22.17
C ASP A 183 7.32 12.75 22.69
N ASP A 184 7.32 11.43 22.45
CA ASP A 184 8.33 10.51 22.94
C ASP A 184 9.64 10.63 22.14
N PRO A 185 10.79 10.99 22.75
CA PRO A 185 12.07 11.13 22.04
C PRO A 185 12.62 9.78 21.53
N ASN A 186 12.17 8.66 22.11
CA ASN A 186 12.59 7.30 21.74
C ASN A 186 11.84 6.74 20.51
N VAL A 187 10.89 7.50 19.96
CA VAL A 187 10.10 7.09 18.78
C VAL A 187 10.98 6.82 17.55
N THR A 188 12.07 7.58 17.41
CA THR A 188 13.03 7.48 16.30
C THR A 188 13.79 6.15 16.29
N LYS A 189 14.02 5.54 17.46
CA LYS A 189 14.73 4.26 17.61
C LYS A 189 13.79 3.07 17.56
N THR A 190 12.65 3.18 18.22
CA THR A 190 11.69 2.08 18.36
C THR A 190 10.79 1.93 17.15
N LEU A 191 10.55 3.03 16.40
CA LEU A 191 9.63 3.10 15.27
C LEU A 191 8.23 2.57 15.61
N ARG A 192 7.82 2.79 16.86
CA ARG A 192 6.47 2.51 17.36
C ARG A 192 5.73 3.83 17.48
N PHE A 193 4.55 3.90 16.90
CA PHE A 193 3.73 5.12 16.90
C PHE A 193 2.40 4.87 17.59
N ARG A 194 1.82 5.93 18.15
CA ARG A 194 0.44 5.93 18.62
C ARG A 194 -0.48 6.28 17.46
N GLN A 195 -1.43 5.41 17.19
CA GLN A 195 -2.53 5.73 16.28
C GLN A 195 -3.42 6.80 16.92
N TRP A 196 -4.24 7.47 16.11
CA TRP A 196 -5.25 8.42 16.57
C TRP A 196 -6.25 7.85 17.59
N ASN A 197 -6.39 6.52 17.64
CA ASN A 197 -7.19 5.81 18.64
C ASN A 197 -6.45 5.59 19.99
N GLY A 198 -5.25 6.16 20.16
CA GLY A 198 -4.40 6.01 21.34
C GLY A 198 -3.64 4.68 21.44
N LYS A 199 -3.86 3.71 20.54
CA LYS A 199 -3.17 2.42 20.57
C LYS A 199 -1.80 2.52 19.90
N GLU A 200 -0.82 1.90 20.53
CA GLU A 200 0.52 1.77 19.95
C GLU A 200 0.58 0.67 18.89
N ARG A 201 1.33 0.93 17.82
CA ARG A 201 1.61 -0.04 16.76
C ARG A 201 3.03 0.13 16.26
N SER A 202 3.67 -0.98 15.90
CA SER A 202 4.96 -0.95 15.21
C SER A 202 4.78 -0.58 13.73
N ILE A 203 5.76 0.13 13.17
CA ILE A 203 5.83 0.37 11.73
C ILE A 203 6.02 -0.94 10.93
N TYR A 204 6.68 -1.93 11.53
CA TYR A 204 6.92 -3.22 10.90
C TYR A 204 5.61 -4.00 10.78
N PHE A 205 5.45 -4.76 9.70
CA PHE A 205 4.24 -5.56 9.54
C PHE A 205 4.12 -6.66 10.58
N GLN A 206 5.26 -7.24 10.97
CA GLN A 206 5.40 -8.35 11.90
C GLN A 206 6.68 -8.21 12.72
N PRO A 207 6.75 -8.82 13.92
CA PRO A 207 7.96 -8.81 14.72
C PRO A 207 9.09 -9.57 14.02
N PRO A 208 10.36 -9.21 14.26
CA PRO A 208 11.52 -9.87 13.65
C PRO A 208 11.55 -11.38 13.89
N SER A 209 11.04 -11.85 15.03
CA SER A 209 10.98 -13.28 15.40
C SER A 209 10.08 -14.13 14.52
N PHE A 210 9.21 -13.52 13.71
CA PHE A 210 8.38 -14.25 12.75
C PHE A 210 9.19 -14.73 11.54
N TYR A 211 10.27 -14.03 11.21
CA TYR A 211 11.10 -14.35 10.06
C TYR A 211 12.14 -15.41 10.41
N VAL A 212 12.40 -16.28 9.45
CA VAL A 212 13.43 -17.32 9.53
C VAL A 212 14.71 -16.77 8.90
N SER A 213 15.87 -17.26 9.35
CA SER A 213 17.12 -16.93 8.69
C SER A 213 17.11 -17.47 7.24
N ALA A 214 17.78 -16.76 6.33
CA ALA A 214 17.87 -17.21 4.94
C ALA A 214 18.62 -18.55 4.79
N GLN A 215 19.46 -18.90 5.77
CA GLN A 215 20.26 -20.13 5.78
C GLN A 215 19.42 -21.34 6.18
N ASP A 216 18.49 -21.16 7.10
CA ASP A 216 17.64 -22.25 7.62
C ASP A 216 16.41 -22.50 6.74
N LEU A 217 16.08 -21.56 5.85
CA LEU A 217 14.92 -21.64 4.96
C LEU A 217 14.85 -22.95 4.14
N PRO A 218 15.96 -23.53 3.62
CA PRO A 218 15.94 -24.81 2.90
C PRO A 218 15.78 -26.04 3.80
N HIS A 219 16.06 -25.93 5.10
CA HIS A 219 16.12 -27.07 6.02
C HIS A 219 14.96 -27.08 7.02
N ILE A 220 14.27 -25.97 7.20
CA ILE A 220 13.14 -25.86 8.14
C ILE A 220 11.93 -26.68 7.66
N GLU A 221 11.31 -27.40 8.59
CA GLU A 221 10.23 -28.35 8.32
C GLU A 221 8.92 -27.65 7.91
N ASN A 222 8.54 -26.59 8.62
CA ASN A 222 7.26 -25.89 8.41
C ASN A 222 7.36 -24.73 7.40
N GLY A 223 8.44 -24.69 6.62
CA GLY A 223 8.76 -23.55 5.76
C GLY A 223 8.89 -22.25 6.56
N GLY A 224 8.72 -21.13 5.88
CA GLY A 224 8.91 -19.83 6.50
C GLY A 224 9.04 -18.69 5.51
N VAL A 225 9.09 -17.47 6.05
CA VAL A 225 9.47 -16.28 5.29
C VAL A 225 10.84 -15.86 5.79
N ALA A 226 11.82 -15.78 4.89
CA ALA A 226 13.12 -15.19 5.18
C ALA A 226 13.24 -13.86 4.44
N VAL A 227 13.98 -12.91 5.03
CA VAL A 227 14.27 -11.61 4.43
C VAL A 227 15.78 -11.45 4.35
N LEU A 228 16.29 -11.20 3.15
CA LEU A 228 17.65 -10.76 2.90
C LEU A 228 17.63 -9.24 2.73
N THR A 229 18.21 -8.53 3.70
CA THR A 229 18.30 -7.07 3.69
C THR A 229 19.64 -6.59 3.14
N GLY A 230 19.69 -5.37 2.61
CA GLY A 230 20.93 -4.76 2.09
C GLY A 230 21.53 -5.49 0.88
N LYS A 231 20.71 -6.19 0.08
CA LYS A 231 21.15 -6.90 -1.13
C LYS A 231 20.56 -6.21 -2.37
N LYS A 232 21.42 -5.84 -3.32
CA LYS A 232 21.07 -5.27 -4.63
C LYS A 232 21.51 -6.22 -5.73
#